data_AF-A0ABD4RNX5-F1
#
_entry.id   AF-A0ABD4RNX5-F1
#
_cell.length_a   1.000
_cell.length_b   1.000
_cell.length_c   1.000
_cell.angle_alpha   90.00
_cell.angle_beta   90.00
_cell.angle_gamma   90.00
#
_symmetry.space_group_name_H-M   'P 1'
#
loop_
_entity.id
_entity.type
_entity.pdbx_description
1 polymer ?
#
loop_
_entity_poly.entity_id
_entity_poly.type
_entity_poly.pdbx_seq_one_letter_code
_entity_poly.pdbx_strand_id
1 'polypeptide(L)'
;MEDLKSFFEKQLNKKINIYPYKNQSLDANSHLVTFNDTVYVIDFLDENNLDNLNGHFYLIYQPHIDFEYLKGIFYNLYDDINTIQHSSFFVVNSKYNLDINVTTQNIIETETYQSTYIFYLGELDNKSDFNFRLQLCSNLLSYIVKDNAKDKFLNLFDLIRYKTLDLINKDDVLNRLIDFNKIKSIDEELLSTGIKFINNDLNISKTSSDMFLHRNTLVYRLEKINEILNLDLKNFENSMIFYLSVKSYFLYKKN
;
A
#
# COMPACT_ATOMS: atom_id res chain seq x y z
N MET A 1 -16.52 42.24 7.96
CA MET A 1 -16.48 40.83 7.54
C MET A 1 -15.34 40.06 8.22
N GLU A 2 -14.15 40.65 8.36
CA GLU A 2 -13.03 40.03 9.12
C GLU A 2 -13.40 39.71 10.58
N ASP A 3 -14.14 40.58 11.27
CA ASP A 3 -14.61 40.32 12.64
C ASP A 3 -15.58 39.12 12.75
N LEU A 4 -16.47 38.95 11.76
CA LEU A 4 -17.46 37.86 11.79
C LEU A 4 -16.80 36.51 11.51
N LYS A 5 -15.86 36.48 10.55
CA LYS A 5 -15.03 35.31 10.28
C LYS A 5 -14.23 34.93 11.52
N SER A 6 -13.49 35.87 12.12
CA SER A 6 -12.69 35.61 13.32
C SER A 6 -13.54 35.15 14.52
N PHE A 7 -14.75 35.70 14.67
CA PHE A 7 -15.70 35.29 15.71
C PHE A 7 -16.09 33.81 15.58
N PHE A 8 -16.53 33.39 14.39
CA PHE A 8 -16.93 31.99 14.15
C PHE A 8 -15.71 31.04 14.18
N GLU A 9 -14.55 31.44 13.67
CA GLU A 9 -13.33 30.62 13.74
C GLU A 9 -12.91 30.36 15.19
N LYS A 10 -13.01 31.36 16.07
CA LYS A 10 -12.76 31.19 17.52
C LYS A 10 -13.80 30.29 18.20
N GLN A 11 -15.07 30.41 17.83
CA GLN A 11 -16.15 29.66 18.47
C GLN A 11 -16.19 28.19 18.03
N LEU A 12 -15.85 27.92 16.76
CA LEU A 12 -15.88 26.59 16.16
C LEU A 12 -14.53 25.86 16.23
N ASN A 13 -13.46 26.58 16.61
CA ASN A 13 -12.08 26.10 16.60
C ASN A 13 -11.67 25.46 15.25
N LYS A 14 -12.14 26.06 14.15
CA LYS A 14 -11.91 25.62 12.77
C LYS A 14 -11.81 26.84 11.85
N LYS A 15 -10.96 26.77 10.83
CA LYS A 15 -10.93 27.79 9.77
C LYS A 15 -12.17 27.68 8.90
N ILE A 16 -12.71 28.81 8.47
CA ILE A 16 -13.93 28.85 7.66
C ILE A 16 -13.82 29.88 6.53
N ASN A 17 -14.62 29.68 5.48
CA ASN A 17 -15.03 30.75 4.59
C ASN A 17 -16.47 31.15 4.93
N ILE A 18 -16.74 32.45 4.98
CA ILE A 18 -18.07 32.99 5.25
C ILE A 18 -18.44 34.04 4.22
N TYR A 19 -19.60 33.89 3.58
CA TYR A 19 -20.13 34.84 2.61
C TYR A 19 -21.66 34.88 2.63
N PRO A 20 -22.30 35.96 2.13
CA PRO A 20 -23.76 36.09 2.17
C PRO A 20 -24.43 35.06 1.25
N TYR A 21 -25.51 34.44 1.72
CA TYR A 21 -26.28 33.50 0.90
C TYR A 21 -27.04 34.24 -0.20
N LYS A 22 -26.81 33.86 -1.46
CA LYS A 22 -27.42 34.47 -2.65
C LYS A 22 -28.26 33.49 -3.48
N ASN A 23 -29.00 32.58 -2.83
CA ASN A 23 -29.80 31.54 -3.50
C ASN A 23 -28.99 30.62 -4.45
N GLN A 24 -27.71 30.44 -4.17
CA GLN A 24 -26.84 29.51 -4.89
C GLN A 24 -27.00 28.08 -4.37
N SER A 25 -26.65 27.09 -5.20
CA SER A 25 -26.54 25.69 -4.77
C SER A 25 -25.48 25.57 -3.69
N LEU A 26 -25.78 24.82 -2.63
CA LEU A 26 -24.87 24.58 -1.52
C LEU A 26 -24.08 23.30 -1.77
N ASP A 27 -22.77 23.33 -1.51
CA ASP A 27 -21.94 22.13 -1.52
C ASP A 27 -22.24 21.28 -0.28
N ALA A 28 -21.86 19.99 -0.31
CA ALA A 28 -22.15 19.05 0.77
C ALA A 28 -21.58 19.46 2.15
N ASN A 29 -20.56 20.33 2.15
CA ASN A 29 -19.87 20.82 3.35
C ASN A 29 -20.27 22.26 3.74
N SER A 30 -21.25 22.84 3.05
CA SER A 30 -21.73 24.20 3.30
C SER A 30 -22.87 24.22 4.32
N HIS A 31 -22.78 25.12 5.31
CA HIS A 31 -23.82 25.32 6.32
C HIS A 31 -24.40 26.74 6.26
N LEU A 32 -25.72 26.86 6.39
CA LEU A 32 -26.37 28.16 6.49
C LEU A 32 -26.45 28.62 7.95
N VAL A 33 -26.01 29.85 8.21
CA VAL A 33 -26.11 30.48 9.53
C VAL A 33 -26.75 31.86 9.38
N THR A 34 -27.73 32.16 10.22
CA THR A 34 -28.37 33.47 10.27
C THR A 34 -27.71 34.31 11.37
N PHE A 35 -27.24 35.51 11.01
CA PHE A 35 -26.68 36.47 11.94
C PHE A 35 -27.18 37.87 11.57
N ASN A 36 -27.76 38.60 12.54
CA ASN A 36 -28.35 39.93 12.35
C ASN A 36 -29.27 40.01 11.11
N ASP A 37 -30.28 39.13 11.04
CA ASP A 37 -31.28 39.05 9.96
C ASP A 37 -30.70 38.79 8.55
N THR A 38 -29.42 38.46 8.45
CA THR A 38 -28.74 38.09 7.21
C THR A 38 -28.34 36.62 7.24
N VAL A 39 -28.61 35.89 6.16
CA VAL A 39 -28.20 34.49 6.01
C VAL A 39 -26.81 34.46 5.37
N TYR A 40 -25.89 33.76 6.01
CA TYR A 40 -24.54 33.50 5.53
C TYR A 40 -24.37 32.01 5.23
N VAL A 41 -23.56 31.71 4.22
CA VAL A 41 -22.99 30.38 4.01
C VAL A 41 -21.66 30.33 4.74
N ILE A 42 -21.48 29.31 5.57
CA ILE A 42 -20.23 28.93 6.20
C ILE A 42 -19.74 27.65 5.54
N ASP A 43 -18.61 27.75 4.84
CA ASP A 43 -17.87 26.58 4.37
C ASP A 43 -16.77 26.30 5.37
N PHE A 44 -16.78 25.12 5.97
CA PHE A 44 -15.64 24.68 6.76
C PHE A 44 -14.45 24.49 5.82
N LEU A 45 -13.37 25.22 6.07
CA LEU A 45 -12.09 24.91 5.46
C LEU A 45 -11.60 23.66 6.18
N ASP A 46 -11.91 22.49 5.63
CA ASP A 46 -11.28 21.27 6.08
C ASP A 46 -9.77 21.47 5.91
N GLU A 47 -9.02 21.48 7.01
CA GLU A 47 -7.56 21.31 6.98
C GLU A 47 -7.17 19.95 6.34
N ASN A 48 -8.17 19.12 6.02
CA ASN A 48 -8.09 17.84 5.32
C ASN A 48 -8.37 17.92 3.79
N ASN A 49 -8.46 19.11 3.20
CA ASN A 49 -8.81 19.24 1.79
C ASN A 49 -7.65 18.83 0.86
N LEU A 50 -7.68 17.54 0.51
CA LEU A 50 -7.20 16.93 -0.72
C LEU A 50 -7.87 17.58 -1.98
N ASP A 51 -8.10 18.89 -2.02
CA ASP A 51 -8.77 19.58 -3.14
C ASP A 51 -7.76 20.02 -4.22
N ASN A 52 -6.47 20.00 -3.88
CA ASN A 52 -5.36 20.17 -4.82
C ASN A 52 -4.42 18.95 -4.72
N LEU A 53 -4.94 17.78 -5.08
CA LEU A 53 -4.15 16.54 -5.15
C LEU A 53 -3.24 16.56 -6.35
N ASN A 54 -2.13 17.26 -6.24
CA ASN A 54 -1.07 17.17 -7.21
C ASN A 54 0.22 16.75 -6.52
N GLY A 55 0.89 15.73 -7.08
CA GLY A 55 2.19 15.26 -6.63
C GLY A 55 2.20 13.78 -6.26
N HIS A 56 3.22 13.40 -5.50
CA HIS A 56 3.54 12.04 -5.11
C HIS A 56 2.86 11.66 -3.79
N PHE A 57 2.25 10.48 -3.75
CA PHE A 57 1.52 10.01 -2.57
C PHE A 57 2.13 8.73 -2.00
N TYR A 58 2.23 8.68 -0.67
CA TYR A 58 2.65 7.52 0.08
C TYR A 58 1.61 7.23 1.17
N LEU A 59 1.24 5.97 1.31
CA LEU A 59 0.42 5.51 2.44
C LEU A 59 1.29 4.74 3.40
N ILE A 60 1.20 5.05 4.68
CA ILE A 60 1.91 4.37 5.75
C ILE A 60 0.88 3.65 6.59
N TYR A 61 1.11 2.36 6.81
CA TYR A 61 0.31 1.53 7.69
C TYR A 61 1.18 0.88 8.77
N GLN A 62 0.69 0.95 10.00
CA GLN A 62 1.18 0.20 11.15
C GLN A 62 -0.01 -0.42 11.88
N PRO A 63 0.15 -1.58 12.54
CA PRO A 63 -0.93 -2.22 13.29
C PRO A 63 -1.58 -1.31 14.35
N HIS A 64 -0.77 -0.46 15.01
CA HIS A 64 -1.21 0.50 16.03
C HIS A 64 -0.67 1.89 15.70
N ILE A 65 -1.32 2.56 14.76
CA ILE A 65 -0.84 3.83 14.25
C ILE A 65 -0.98 4.98 15.27
N ASP A 66 0.12 5.68 15.53
CA ASP A 66 0.14 6.97 16.23
C ASP A 66 0.45 8.07 15.20
N PHE A 67 -0.60 8.79 14.80
CA PHE A 67 -0.52 9.77 13.72
C PHE A 67 0.39 10.95 14.05
N GLU A 68 0.34 11.47 15.28
CA GLU A 68 1.13 12.63 15.66
C GLU A 68 2.62 12.25 15.79
N TYR A 69 2.89 11.05 16.30
CA TYR A 69 4.27 10.56 16.38
C TYR A 69 4.86 10.30 14.98
N LEU A 70 4.12 9.62 14.08
CA LEU A 70 4.55 9.43 12.69
C LEU A 70 4.72 10.77 11.97
N LYS A 71 3.81 11.71 12.17
CA LYS A 71 3.92 13.06 11.63
C LYS A 71 5.23 13.73 12.05
N GLY A 72 5.58 13.66 13.34
CA GLY A 72 6.87 14.15 13.85
C GLY A 72 8.08 13.47 13.18
N ILE A 73 8.06 12.15 13.04
CA ILE A 73 9.13 11.40 12.35
C ILE A 73 9.26 11.87 10.90
N PHE A 74 8.17 11.96 10.16
CA PHE A 74 8.20 12.34 8.74
C PHE A 74 8.67 13.79 8.51
N TYR A 75 8.24 14.74 9.34
CA TYR A 75 8.73 16.12 9.26
C TYR A 75 10.21 16.28 9.66
N ASN A 76 10.77 15.34 10.43
CA ASN A 76 12.21 15.31 10.69
C ASN A 76 13.01 14.72 9.52
N LEU A 77 12.39 13.87 8.71
CA LEU A 77 13.05 13.17 7.59
C LEU A 77 12.93 13.92 6.26
N TYR A 78 11.82 14.63 6.04
CA TYR A 78 11.49 15.23 4.75
C TYR A 78 10.91 16.63 4.91
N ASP A 79 11.41 17.55 4.08
CA ASP A 79 10.88 18.90 3.93
C ASP A 79 9.73 18.94 2.92
N ASP A 80 8.92 20.01 2.97
CA ASP A 80 7.85 20.31 1.99
C ASP A 80 6.83 19.18 1.78
N ILE A 81 6.51 18.45 2.86
CA ILE A 81 5.48 17.41 2.85
C ILE A 81 4.16 17.88 3.47
N ASN A 82 3.07 17.34 2.93
CA ASN A 82 1.74 17.41 3.51
C ASN A 82 1.37 16.05 4.10
N THR A 83 0.78 16.05 5.29
CA THR A 83 0.44 14.82 6.01
C THR A 83 -1.04 14.83 6.37
N ILE A 84 -1.73 13.71 6.14
CA ILE A 84 -3.16 13.58 6.39
C ILE A 84 -3.43 12.20 6.98
N GLN A 85 -4.34 12.14 7.96
CA GLN A 85 -4.89 10.87 8.42
C GLN A 85 -6.08 10.49 7.55
N HIS A 86 -6.06 9.30 6.95
CA HIS A 86 -7.21 8.80 6.19
C HIS A 86 -7.39 7.30 6.41
N SER A 87 -8.57 6.91 6.90
CA SER A 87 -8.90 5.53 7.24
C SER A 87 -7.86 4.93 8.23
N SER A 88 -7.22 3.82 7.86
CA SER A 88 -6.14 3.17 8.61
C SER A 88 -4.74 3.62 8.19
N PHE A 89 -4.62 4.64 7.34
CA PHE A 89 -3.35 5.07 6.77
C PHE A 89 -2.96 6.47 7.22
N PHE A 90 -1.68 6.65 7.49
CA PHE A 90 -1.03 7.96 7.49
C PHE A 90 -0.60 8.25 6.06
N VAL A 91 -1.13 9.33 5.48
CA VAL A 91 -0.89 9.73 4.10
C VAL A 91 0.16 10.81 4.07
N VAL A 92 1.18 10.63 3.25
CA VAL A 92 2.18 11.66 2.95
C VAL A 92 2.02 12.05 1.49
N ASN A 93 1.91 13.34 1.24
CA ASN A 93 1.93 13.94 -0.09
C ASN A 93 3.12 14.88 -0.20
N SER A 94 3.79 14.86 -1.37
CA SER A 94 4.84 15.81 -1.70
C SER A 94 4.73 16.20 -3.16
N LYS A 95 5.18 17.42 -3.50
CA LYS A 95 5.31 17.84 -4.89
C LYS A 95 6.38 17.04 -5.66
N TYR A 96 7.35 16.47 -4.95
CA TYR A 96 8.48 15.75 -5.54
C TYR A 96 8.49 14.30 -5.09
N ASN A 97 9.11 13.44 -5.91
CA ASN A 97 9.34 12.05 -5.51
C ASN A 97 10.35 12.02 -4.36
N LEU A 98 9.89 11.65 -3.17
CA LEU A 98 10.73 11.50 -2.00
C LEU A 98 11.54 10.21 -2.13
N ASP A 99 12.79 10.22 -1.64
CA ASP A 99 13.61 9.01 -1.51
C ASP A 99 13.16 8.17 -0.30
N ILE A 100 11.87 7.81 -0.30
CA ILE A 100 11.29 6.86 0.65
C ILE A 100 11.56 5.47 0.11
N ASN A 101 12.25 4.67 0.92
CA ASN A 101 12.64 3.31 0.57
C ASN A 101 12.71 2.42 1.83
N VAL A 102 13.29 1.23 1.70
CA VAL A 102 13.45 0.28 2.82
C VAL A 102 14.23 0.87 4.01
N THR A 103 15.12 1.84 3.78
CA THR A 103 15.84 2.55 4.85
C THR A 103 14.88 3.39 5.68
N THR A 104 13.98 4.13 5.03
CA THR A 104 12.93 4.90 5.70
C THR A 104 12.02 3.98 6.51
N GLN A 105 11.65 2.84 5.94
CA GLN A 105 10.90 1.81 6.67
C GLN A 105 11.64 1.40 7.95
N ASN A 106 12.93 1.04 7.87
CA ASN A 106 13.73 0.61 9.02
C ASN A 106 13.85 1.69 10.11
N ILE A 107 14.00 2.96 9.70
CA ILE A 107 14.04 4.09 10.64
C ILE A 107 12.72 4.16 11.41
N ILE A 108 11.58 4.14 10.71
CA ILE A 108 10.26 4.20 11.33
C ILE A 108 10.02 2.99 12.23
N GLU A 109 10.37 1.77 11.79
CA GLU A 109 10.22 0.56 12.62
C GLU A 109 11.09 0.63 13.89
N THR A 110 12.27 1.27 13.83
CA THR A 110 13.16 1.45 14.99
C THR A 110 12.61 2.46 16.00
N GLU A 111 12.08 3.59 15.52
CA GLU A 111 11.49 4.63 16.35
C GLU A 111 10.16 4.19 16.99
N THR A 112 9.32 3.50 16.22
CA THR A 112 7.96 3.14 16.62
C THR A 112 7.83 1.76 17.25
N TYR A 113 8.86 0.90 17.12
CA TYR A 113 8.83 -0.51 17.50
C TYR A 113 7.70 -1.32 16.83
N GLN A 114 7.23 -0.87 15.67
CA GLN A 114 6.13 -1.49 14.94
C GLN A 114 6.51 -1.83 13.50
N SER A 115 5.96 -2.92 12.99
CA SER A 115 6.05 -3.26 11.57
C SER A 115 5.41 -2.16 10.72
N THR A 116 6.16 -1.65 9.75
CA THR A 116 5.73 -0.52 8.92
C THR A 116 5.60 -0.94 7.47
N TYR A 117 4.44 -0.67 6.87
CA TYR A 117 4.19 -0.88 5.45
C TYR A 117 4.02 0.46 4.78
N ILE A 118 4.78 0.69 3.71
CA ILE A 118 4.77 1.96 2.97
C ILE A 118 4.34 1.66 1.53
N PHE A 119 3.27 2.30 1.07
CA PHE A 119 2.74 2.15 -0.28
C PHE A 119 2.97 3.43 -1.07
N TYR A 120 3.87 3.40 -2.04
CA TYR A 120 4.00 4.48 -3.00
C TYR A 120 2.91 4.37 -4.07
N LEU A 121 1.98 5.34 -4.07
CA LEU A 121 0.86 5.38 -5.00
C LEU A 121 1.19 6.05 -6.32
N GLY A 122 2.43 6.54 -6.54
CA GLY A 122 2.77 7.29 -7.74
C GLY A 122 2.44 8.78 -7.66
N GLU A 123 2.72 9.49 -8.74
CA GLU A 123 2.25 10.85 -8.97
C GLU A 123 0.77 10.83 -9.38
N LEU A 124 -0.02 11.71 -8.78
CA LEU A 124 -1.46 11.84 -8.98
C LEU A 124 -1.83 13.31 -9.07
N ASP A 125 -2.78 13.62 -9.95
CA ASP A 125 -3.29 14.97 -10.19
C ASP A 125 -4.80 15.11 -9.90
N ASN A 126 -5.46 14.02 -9.50
CA ASN A 126 -6.90 13.98 -9.30
C ASN A 126 -7.33 13.07 -8.14
N LYS A 127 -8.44 13.45 -7.51
CA LYS A 127 -9.03 12.78 -6.35
C LYS A 127 -9.58 11.39 -6.65
N SER A 128 -10.06 11.17 -7.88
CA SER A 128 -10.63 9.89 -8.29
C SER A 128 -9.56 8.79 -8.26
N ASP A 129 -8.40 9.04 -8.87
CA ASP A 129 -7.31 8.08 -8.92
C ASP A 129 -6.67 7.84 -7.55
N PHE A 130 -6.54 8.89 -6.74
CA PHE A 130 -6.11 8.75 -5.34
C PHE A 130 -7.05 7.82 -4.57
N ASN A 131 -8.35 8.09 -4.61
CA ASN A 131 -9.35 7.27 -3.92
C ASN A 131 -9.35 5.83 -4.42
N PHE A 132 -9.23 5.62 -5.74
CA PHE A 132 -9.13 4.29 -6.33
C PHE A 132 -7.91 3.53 -5.81
N ARG A 133 -6.71 4.13 -5.84
CA ARG A 133 -5.47 3.50 -5.38
C ARG A 133 -5.48 3.26 -3.87
N LEU A 134 -6.00 4.20 -3.09
CA LEU A 134 -6.21 4.04 -1.64
C LEU A 134 -7.14 2.87 -1.32
N GLN A 135 -8.28 2.77 -2.01
CA GLN A 135 -9.22 1.67 -1.84
C GLN A 135 -8.59 0.33 -2.25
N LEU A 136 -7.84 0.30 -3.35
CA LEU A 136 -7.09 -0.88 -3.77
C LEU A 136 -6.11 -1.35 -2.68
N CYS A 137 -5.29 -0.43 -2.13
CA CYS A 137 -4.38 -0.74 -1.02
C CYS A 137 -5.14 -1.26 0.20
N SER A 138 -6.23 -0.59 0.59
CA SER A 138 -7.06 -1.00 1.72
C SER A 138 -7.59 -2.43 1.55
N ASN A 139 -8.09 -2.77 0.36
CA ASN A 139 -8.63 -4.10 0.05
C ASN A 139 -7.56 -5.20 0.07
N LEU A 140 -6.33 -4.87 -0.30
CA LEU A 140 -5.22 -5.84 -0.37
C LEU A 140 -4.44 -5.93 0.95
N LEU A 141 -4.62 -4.98 1.87
CA LEU A 141 -3.81 -4.82 3.07
C LEU A 141 -3.68 -6.10 3.90
N SER A 142 -4.79 -6.80 4.13
CA SER A 142 -4.79 -8.04 4.92
C SER A 142 -3.89 -9.13 4.32
N TYR A 143 -3.87 -9.26 2.99
CA TYR A 143 -3.03 -10.23 2.28
C TYR A 143 -1.56 -9.81 2.27
N ILE A 144 -1.31 -8.51 2.15
CA ILE A 144 0.04 -7.94 2.15
C ILE A 144 0.69 -8.12 3.53
N VAL A 145 -0.06 -7.83 4.59
CA VAL A 145 0.37 -8.08 5.97
C VAL A 145 0.61 -9.56 6.20
N LYS A 146 -0.26 -10.45 5.66
CA LYS A 146 -0.09 -11.90 5.74
C LYS A 146 1.14 -12.44 4.99
N ASP A 147 1.49 -11.89 3.82
CA ASP A 147 2.72 -12.28 3.10
C ASP A 147 3.97 -12.00 3.93
N ASN A 148 3.90 -10.97 4.81
CA ASN A 148 4.95 -10.56 5.74
C ASN A 148 6.34 -10.52 5.09
N ALA A 149 6.41 -9.92 3.91
CA ALA A 149 7.66 -9.76 3.19
C ALA A 149 8.66 -8.94 4.01
N LYS A 150 9.96 -9.23 3.82
CA LYS A 150 11.04 -8.49 4.50
C LYS A 150 11.05 -7.03 4.07
N ASP A 151 10.94 -6.79 2.77
CA ASP A 151 10.74 -5.47 2.19
C ASP A 151 9.25 -5.16 2.19
N LYS A 152 8.86 -4.11 2.91
CA LYS A 152 7.47 -3.65 3.04
C LYS A 152 7.31 -2.24 2.47
N PHE A 153 8.25 -1.82 1.62
CA PHE A 153 8.03 -0.73 0.69
C PHE A 153 7.40 -1.31 -0.59
N LEU A 154 6.18 -0.87 -0.90
CA LEU A 154 5.37 -1.40 -1.99
C LEU A 154 5.10 -0.30 -3.00
N ASN A 155 5.21 -0.62 -4.28
CA ASN A 155 4.84 0.28 -5.37
C ASN A 155 3.66 -0.29 -6.19
N LEU A 156 3.31 0.38 -7.29
CA LEU A 156 2.20 -0.03 -8.14
C LEU A 156 2.37 -1.44 -8.74
N PHE A 157 3.60 -1.88 -9.04
CA PHE A 157 3.85 -3.24 -9.52
C PHE A 157 3.56 -4.29 -8.45
N ASP A 158 3.86 -3.99 -7.18
CA ASP A 158 3.48 -4.85 -6.07
C ASP A 158 1.96 -4.95 -5.94
N LEU A 159 1.25 -3.83 -6.06
CA LEU A 159 -0.22 -3.83 -6.03
C LEU A 159 -0.81 -4.66 -7.18
N ILE A 160 -0.25 -4.58 -8.39
CA ILE A 160 -0.64 -5.44 -9.52
C ILE A 160 -0.43 -6.92 -9.16
N ARG A 161 0.72 -7.26 -8.56
CA ARG A 161 1.05 -8.61 -8.15
C ARG A 161 0.05 -9.15 -7.12
N TYR A 162 -0.19 -8.41 -6.03
CA TYR A 162 -1.16 -8.81 -5.02
C TYR A 162 -2.58 -8.87 -5.55
N LYS A 163 -2.96 -7.93 -6.44
CA LYS A 163 -4.28 -7.97 -7.07
C LYS A 163 -4.47 -9.18 -7.96
N THR A 164 -3.44 -9.55 -8.73
CA THR A 164 -3.46 -10.77 -9.54
C THR A 164 -3.65 -12.02 -8.68
N LEU A 165 -2.95 -12.11 -7.55
CA LEU A 165 -3.11 -13.23 -6.60
C LEU A 165 -4.51 -13.28 -5.97
N ASP A 166 -5.09 -12.12 -5.61
CA ASP A 166 -6.48 -12.01 -5.14
C ASP A 166 -7.49 -12.50 -6.19
N LEU A 167 -7.29 -12.12 -7.46
CA LEU A 167 -8.13 -12.55 -8.57
C LEU A 167 -8.04 -14.07 -8.81
N ILE A 168 -6.82 -14.62 -8.85
CA ILE A 168 -6.60 -16.07 -9.01
C ILE A 168 -7.33 -16.85 -7.92
N ASN A 169 -7.22 -16.41 -6.67
CA ASN A 169 -7.85 -17.12 -5.57
C ASN A 169 -9.39 -17.00 -5.57
N LYS A 170 -9.95 -15.92 -6.13
CA LYS A 170 -11.41 -15.74 -6.26
C LYS A 170 -11.99 -16.45 -7.48
N ASP A 171 -11.16 -16.83 -8.46
CA ASP A 171 -11.60 -17.49 -9.67
C ASP A 171 -11.62 -19.02 -9.51
N ASP A 172 -12.81 -19.61 -9.63
CA ASP A 172 -13.00 -21.05 -9.46
C ASP A 172 -12.33 -21.89 -10.56
N VAL A 173 -12.21 -21.35 -11.78
CA VAL A 173 -11.58 -22.07 -12.90
C VAL A 173 -10.08 -22.14 -12.67
N LEU A 174 -9.44 -21.00 -12.39
CA LEU A 174 -8.02 -20.93 -12.10
C LEU A 174 -7.66 -21.78 -10.87
N ASN A 175 -8.47 -21.75 -9.81
CA ASN A 175 -8.27 -22.60 -8.65
C ASN A 175 -8.31 -24.10 -8.97
N ARG A 176 -9.10 -24.53 -9.96
CA ARG A 176 -9.19 -25.94 -10.39
C ARG A 176 -8.06 -26.35 -11.33
N LEU A 177 -7.46 -25.39 -12.04
CA LEU A 177 -6.29 -25.65 -12.89
C LEU A 177 -4.99 -25.76 -12.10
N ILE A 178 -4.94 -25.16 -10.90
CA ILE A 178 -3.79 -25.26 -9.99
C ILE A 178 -3.93 -26.51 -9.12
N ASP A 179 -2.98 -27.44 -9.22
CA ASP A 179 -2.94 -28.63 -8.37
C ASP A 179 -2.38 -28.31 -6.98
N PHE A 180 -3.22 -27.71 -6.12
CA PHE A 180 -2.87 -27.37 -4.75
C PHE A 180 -2.54 -28.58 -3.88
N ASN A 181 -3.05 -29.77 -4.20
CA ASN A 181 -2.72 -30.99 -3.45
C ASN A 181 -1.27 -31.39 -3.68
N LYS A 182 -0.81 -31.25 -4.93
CA LYS A 182 0.57 -31.51 -5.30
C LYS A 182 1.53 -30.45 -4.80
N ILE A 183 1.10 -29.18 -4.71
CA ILE A 183 1.89 -28.13 -4.05
C ILE A 183 2.00 -28.43 -2.54
N LYS A 184 0.90 -28.82 -1.90
CA LYS A 184 0.85 -29.16 -0.47
C LYS A 184 1.73 -30.36 -0.10
N SER A 185 1.98 -31.30 -1.03
CA SER A 185 2.86 -32.44 -0.78
C SER A 185 4.35 -32.11 -0.87
N ILE A 186 4.71 -30.93 -1.37
CA ILE A 186 6.09 -30.46 -1.45
C ILE A 186 6.48 -29.77 -0.15
N ASP A 187 7.71 -30.03 0.28
CA ASP A 187 8.30 -29.35 1.43
C ASP A 187 8.37 -27.83 1.22
N GLU A 188 7.99 -27.07 2.26
CA GLU A 188 7.91 -25.60 2.18
C GLU A 188 9.26 -24.94 1.90
N GLU A 189 10.36 -25.53 2.34
CA GLU A 189 11.71 -25.05 2.05
C GLU A 189 12.02 -25.18 0.55
N LEU A 190 11.55 -26.26 -0.08
CA LEU A 190 11.69 -26.48 -1.51
C LEU A 190 10.85 -25.48 -2.32
N LEU A 191 9.59 -25.27 -1.92
CA LEU A 191 8.74 -24.24 -2.52
C LEU A 191 9.37 -22.83 -2.39
N SER A 192 9.89 -22.52 -1.20
CA SER A 192 10.58 -21.26 -0.92
C SER A 192 11.86 -21.11 -1.74
N THR A 193 12.58 -22.21 -2.01
CA THR A 193 13.75 -22.22 -2.91
C THR A 193 13.35 -21.80 -4.32
N GLY A 194 12.25 -22.34 -4.86
CA GLY A 194 11.72 -21.95 -6.17
C GLY A 194 11.32 -20.46 -6.22
N ILE A 195 10.62 -19.96 -5.19
CA ILE A 195 10.26 -18.53 -5.10
C ILE A 195 11.52 -17.65 -5.05
N LYS A 196 12.54 -18.01 -4.25
CA LYS A 196 13.80 -17.27 -4.19
C LYS A 196 14.56 -17.30 -5.50
N PHE A 197 14.54 -18.41 -6.23
CA PHE A 197 15.14 -18.50 -7.57
C PHE A 197 14.50 -17.51 -8.55
N ILE A 198 13.17 -17.38 -8.51
CA ILE A 198 12.42 -16.43 -9.34
C ILE A 198 12.69 -14.98 -8.93
N ASN A 199 12.69 -14.68 -7.63
CA ASN A 199 13.02 -13.34 -7.12
C ASN A 199 14.47 -12.92 -7.43
N ASN A 200 15.35 -13.90 -7.68
CA ASN A 200 16.73 -13.68 -8.11
C ASN A 200 16.89 -13.80 -9.64
N ASP A 201 15.84 -13.46 -10.40
CA ASP A 201 15.86 -13.35 -11.86
C ASP A 201 16.22 -14.67 -12.57
N LEU A 202 15.81 -15.81 -11.99
CA LEU A 202 16.16 -17.15 -12.47
C LEU A 202 17.68 -17.39 -12.54
N ASN A 203 18.44 -16.67 -11.70
CA ASN A 203 19.89 -16.72 -11.69
C ASN A 203 20.40 -17.69 -10.61
N ILE A 204 21.00 -18.80 -11.05
CA ILE A 204 21.53 -19.84 -10.16
C ILE A 204 22.59 -19.29 -9.21
N SER A 205 23.52 -18.46 -9.70
CA SER A 205 24.63 -17.95 -8.89
C SER A 205 24.14 -16.97 -7.82
N LYS A 206 23.28 -16.02 -8.20
CA LYS A 206 22.67 -15.04 -7.29
C LYS A 206 21.86 -15.74 -6.21
N THR A 207 21.01 -16.70 -6.60
CA THR A 207 20.18 -17.47 -5.67
C THR A 207 21.02 -18.33 -4.72
N SER A 208 22.05 -19.00 -5.23
CA SER A 208 22.94 -19.83 -4.39
C SER A 208 23.64 -18.98 -3.33
N SER A 209 24.13 -17.79 -3.71
CA SER A 209 24.73 -16.85 -2.77
C SER A 209 23.73 -16.32 -1.74
N ASP A 210 22.54 -15.89 -2.18
CA ASP A 210 21.48 -15.36 -1.31
C ASP A 210 20.96 -16.41 -0.31
N MET A 211 20.92 -17.67 -0.73
CA MET A 211 20.48 -18.79 0.11
C MET A 211 21.61 -19.47 0.88
N PHE A 212 22.87 -19.07 0.70
CA PHE A 212 24.05 -19.75 1.24
C PHE A 212 24.10 -21.24 0.91
N LEU A 213 23.62 -21.61 -0.29
CA LEU A 213 23.63 -22.98 -0.80
C LEU A 213 24.77 -23.18 -1.78
N HIS A 214 25.29 -24.39 -1.84
CA HIS A 214 26.13 -24.78 -2.96
C HIS A 214 25.29 -24.83 -4.25
N ARG A 215 25.88 -24.39 -5.37
CA ARG A 215 25.23 -24.35 -6.68
C ARG A 215 24.55 -25.66 -7.06
N ASN A 216 25.22 -26.80 -6.85
CA ASN A 216 24.67 -28.12 -7.19
C ASN A 216 23.48 -28.48 -6.31
N THR A 217 23.48 -28.05 -5.04
CA THR A 217 22.34 -28.25 -4.14
C THR A 217 21.13 -27.47 -4.62
N LEU A 218 21.32 -26.23 -5.10
CA LEU A 218 20.24 -25.46 -5.71
C LEU A 218 19.73 -26.13 -6.98
N VAL A 219 20.62 -26.58 -7.87
CA VAL A 219 20.23 -27.28 -9.11
C VAL A 219 19.39 -28.52 -8.80
N TYR A 220 19.84 -29.35 -7.86
CA TYR A 220 19.10 -30.53 -7.42
C TYR A 220 17.70 -30.16 -6.87
N ARG A 221 17.60 -29.08 -6.08
CA ARG A 221 16.31 -28.60 -5.58
C ARG A 221 15.37 -28.17 -6.72
N LEU A 222 15.89 -27.46 -7.73
CA LEU A 222 15.11 -27.07 -8.91
C LEU A 222 14.68 -28.27 -9.75
N GLU A 223 15.55 -29.27 -9.91
CA GLU A 223 15.23 -30.54 -10.59
C GLU A 223 14.12 -31.30 -9.85
N LYS A 224 14.20 -31.38 -8.52
CA LYS A 224 13.16 -32.01 -7.70
C LYS A 224 11.80 -31.29 -7.81
N ILE A 225 11.78 -29.96 -7.90
CA ILE A 225 10.55 -29.21 -8.18
C ILE A 225 9.98 -29.60 -9.55
N ASN A 226 10.84 -29.69 -10.57
CA ASN A 226 10.42 -30.09 -11.91
C ASN A 226 9.89 -31.53 -11.95
N GLU A 227 10.56 -32.48 -11.31
CA GLU A 227 10.11 -33.88 -11.22
C GLU A 227 8.74 -33.99 -10.57
N ILE A 228 8.51 -33.23 -9.49
CA ILE A 228 7.22 -33.25 -8.81
C ILE A 228 6.22 -32.51 -9.68
N LEU A 229 6.36 -31.21 -9.92
CA LEU A 229 5.31 -30.37 -10.52
C LEU A 229 5.23 -30.43 -12.05
N ASN A 230 6.21 -31.00 -12.73
CA ASN A 230 6.40 -30.89 -14.18
C ASN A 230 6.53 -29.43 -14.65
N LEU A 231 7.25 -28.62 -13.87
CA LEU A 231 7.53 -27.21 -14.14
C LEU A 231 9.04 -26.97 -14.07
N ASP A 232 9.69 -26.80 -15.23
CA ASP A 232 11.09 -26.39 -15.30
C ASP A 232 11.22 -24.89 -15.01
N LEU A 233 11.67 -24.56 -13.79
CA LEU A 233 11.80 -23.17 -13.35
C LEU A 233 12.85 -22.36 -14.14
N LYS A 234 13.73 -22.98 -14.93
CA LYS A 234 14.63 -22.22 -15.82
C LYS A 234 13.88 -21.61 -17.00
N ASN A 235 12.69 -22.12 -17.33
CA ASN A 235 11.79 -21.52 -18.29
C ASN A 235 10.91 -20.46 -17.59
N PHE A 236 10.80 -19.28 -18.20
CA PHE A 236 10.07 -18.16 -17.63
C PHE A 236 8.57 -18.45 -17.42
N GLU A 237 7.90 -19.06 -18.41
CA GLU A 237 6.46 -19.37 -18.33
C GLU A 237 6.16 -20.35 -17.20
N ASN A 238 6.95 -21.42 -17.09
CA ASN A 238 6.86 -22.38 -16.00
C ASN A 238 7.11 -21.73 -14.64
N SER A 239 8.12 -20.86 -14.55
CA SER A 239 8.40 -20.09 -13.34
C SER A 239 7.26 -19.16 -12.96
N MET A 240 6.63 -18.49 -13.93
CA MET A 240 5.48 -17.63 -13.67
C MET A 240 4.29 -18.45 -13.12
N ILE A 241 3.99 -19.60 -13.73
CA ILE A 241 2.93 -20.51 -13.26
C ILE A 241 3.25 -21.00 -11.84
N PHE A 242 4.49 -21.43 -11.59
CA PHE A 242 4.94 -21.85 -10.26
C PHE A 242 4.77 -20.73 -9.24
N TYR A 243 5.26 -19.52 -9.55
CA TYR A 243 5.19 -18.37 -8.66
C TYR A 243 3.76 -18.06 -8.23
N LEU A 244 2.85 -17.91 -9.19
CA LEU A 244 1.45 -17.58 -8.95
C LEU A 244 0.75 -18.68 -8.15
N SER A 245 0.99 -19.94 -8.50
CA SER A 245 0.37 -21.09 -7.83
C SER A 245 0.83 -21.22 -6.38
N VAL A 246 2.13 -21.11 -6.13
CA VAL A 246 2.73 -21.27 -4.80
C VAL A 246 2.45 -20.06 -3.91
N LYS A 247 2.51 -18.84 -4.44
CA LYS A 247 2.10 -17.64 -3.69
C LYS A 247 0.62 -17.66 -3.34
N SER A 248 -0.24 -18.08 -4.28
CA SER A 248 -1.67 -18.27 -3.99
C SER A 248 -1.90 -19.30 -2.88
N TYR A 249 -1.19 -20.44 -2.94
CA TYR A 249 -1.23 -21.45 -1.90
C TYR A 249 -0.85 -20.89 -0.52
N PHE A 250 0.28 -20.19 -0.41
CA PHE A 250 0.76 -19.61 0.86
C PHE A 250 -0.19 -18.54 1.42
N LEU A 251 -0.74 -17.68 0.57
CA LEU A 251 -1.60 -16.59 1.02
C LEU A 251 -3.02 -17.05 1.37
N TYR A 252 -3.58 -18.03 0.67
CA TYR A 252 -5.02 -18.31 0.73
C TYR A 252 -5.39 -19.74 1.13
N LYS A 253 -4.50 -20.72 0.96
CA LYS A 253 -4.82 -22.15 1.16
C LYS A 253 -4.02 -22.83 2.25
N LYS A 254 -2.96 -22.19 2.76
CA LYS A 254 -2.08 -22.72 3.80
C LYS A 254 -2.72 -22.77 5.20
N ASN A 255 -3.89 -22.16 5.39
CA ASN A 255 -4.68 -22.22 6.63
C ASN A 255 -6.09 -22.74 6.32
#